data_AF-A0AAW0L3D4-F1
#
_entry.id   AF-A0AAW0L3D4-F1
#
_cell.length_a   1.000
_cell.length_b   1.000
_cell.length_c   1.000
_cell.angle_alpha   90.00
_cell.angle_beta   90.00
_cell.angle_gamma   90.00
#
_symmetry.space_group_name_H-M   'P 1'
#
loop_
_entity.id
_entity.type
_entity.pdbx_description
1 polymer ?
#
loop_
_entity_poly.entity_id
_entity_poly.type
_entity_poly.pdbx_seq_one_letter_code
_entity_poly.pdbx_strand_id
1 'polypeptide(L)'
;MKAVLQSLPTAIDHVFLPLVILDEEEIKDLKFEVQTILTLTRSLPPLRDVLKSTQFSAFVVDPFGIDALDIAKELKISPYIFFHTNAFTLSLVFHLPKLDETVSCHYRDLPEPLKLPGCIYSRPRSYGTSSRSNK
;
A
#
# COMPACT_ATOMS: atom_id res chain seq x y z
N MET A 1 -15.72 8.01 -12.69
CA MET A 1 -15.81 7.47 -11.31
C MET A 1 -17.17 7.74 -10.66
N LYS A 2 -17.68 8.98 -10.60
CA LYS A 2 -19.00 9.28 -9.98
C LYS A 2 -20.16 8.46 -10.54
N ALA A 3 -20.27 8.33 -11.86
CA ALA A 3 -21.32 7.54 -12.50
C ALA A 3 -21.32 6.05 -12.09
N VAL A 4 -20.13 5.47 -11.84
CA VAL A 4 -19.99 4.07 -11.41
C VAL A 4 -20.46 3.89 -9.97
N LEU A 5 -20.14 4.83 -9.08
CA LEU A 5 -20.57 4.80 -7.68
C LEU A 5 -22.09 5.03 -7.54
N GLN A 6 -22.66 5.86 -8.42
CA GLN A 6 -24.10 6.11 -8.47
C GLN A 6 -24.90 4.92 -9.02
N SER A 7 -24.27 4.01 -9.77
CA SER A 7 -24.91 2.80 -10.28
C SER A 7 -24.78 1.59 -9.34
N LEU A 8 -24.23 1.76 -8.13
CA LEU A 8 -24.09 0.66 -7.17
C LEU A 8 -25.46 0.19 -6.67
N PRO A 9 -25.59 -1.09 -6.29
CA PRO A 9 -26.80 -1.59 -5.63
C PRO A 9 -27.13 -0.79 -4.36
N THR A 10 -28.41 -0.70 -4.02
CA THR A 10 -28.90 0.06 -2.84
C THR A 10 -28.38 -0.45 -1.50
N ALA A 11 -27.78 -1.64 -1.46
CA ALA A 11 -27.12 -2.18 -0.28
C ALA A 11 -25.73 -1.55 -0.01
N ILE A 12 -25.21 -0.73 -0.92
CA ILE A 12 -23.89 -0.10 -0.81
C ILE A 12 -24.05 1.42 -0.75
N ASP A 13 -23.88 1.97 0.44
CA ASP A 13 -23.74 3.41 0.63
C ASP A 13 -22.33 3.86 0.24
N HIS A 14 -22.22 5.08 -0.30
CA HIS A 14 -20.95 5.70 -0.61
C HIS A 14 -20.93 7.15 -0.16
N VAL A 15 -19.77 7.62 0.28
CA VAL A 15 -19.53 9.00 0.69
C VAL A 15 -18.31 9.51 -0.05
N PHE A 16 -18.39 10.73 -0.58
CA PHE A 16 -17.24 11.43 -1.12
C PHE A 16 -16.60 12.25 -0.01
N LEU A 17 -15.33 11.99 0.28
CA LEU A 17 -14.54 12.87 1.13
C LEU A 17 -14.26 14.20 0.42
N PRO A 18 -14.02 15.30 1.17
CA PRO A 18 -13.56 16.55 0.59
C PRO A 18 -12.31 16.35 -0.27
N LEU A 19 -12.21 17.13 -1.35
CA LEU A 19 -11.04 17.07 -2.22
C LEU A 19 -9.79 17.54 -1.47
N VAL A 20 -8.76 16.70 -1.46
CA VAL A 20 -7.42 17.11 -1.03
C VAL A 20 -6.71 17.72 -2.24
N ILE A 21 -6.41 19.02 -2.16
CA ILE A 21 -5.58 19.70 -3.14
C ILE A 21 -4.13 19.54 -2.68
N LEU A 22 -3.29 18.99 -3.55
CA LEU A 22 -1.85 18.98 -3.39
C LEU A 22 -1.30 20.04 -4.34
N ASP A 23 -0.39 20.89 -3.85
CA ASP A 23 0.20 21.94 -4.68
C ASP A 23 1.10 21.30 -5.76
N GLU A 24 1.01 21.77 -7.01
CA GLU A 24 1.78 21.19 -8.12
C GLU A 24 3.29 21.20 -7.84
N GLU A 25 3.78 22.27 -7.20
CA GLU A 25 5.17 22.39 -6.78
C GLU A 25 5.56 21.37 -5.70
N GLU A 26 4.63 20.98 -4.83
CA GLU A 26 4.85 19.99 -3.77
C GLU A 26 5.00 18.58 -4.36
N ILE A 27 4.24 18.26 -5.42
CA ILE A 27 4.16 16.89 -5.95
C ILE A 27 5.01 16.63 -7.19
N LYS A 28 5.55 17.67 -7.83
CA LYS A 28 6.23 17.59 -9.14
C LYS A 28 7.32 16.52 -9.21
N ASP A 29 8.09 16.36 -8.14
CA ASP A 29 9.22 15.41 -8.07
C ASP A 29 8.92 14.19 -7.18
N LEU A 30 7.71 14.09 -6.64
CA LEU A 30 7.32 12.98 -5.77
C LEU A 30 6.83 11.80 -6.59
N LYS A 31 7.24 10.59 -6.17
CA LYS A 31 6.70 9.35 -6.74
C LYS A 31 5.20 9.25 -6.46
N PHE A 32 4.47 8.57 -7.35
CA PHE A 32 3.03 8.40 -7.25
C PHE A 32 2.59 7.78 -5.91
N GLU A 33 3.38 6.86 -5.37
CA GLU A 33 3.12 6.24 -4.07
C GLU A 33 3.14 7.29 -2.94
N VAL A 34 4.09 8.23 -2.98
CA VAL A 34 4.20 9.31 -1.99
C VAL A 34 3.05 10.29 -2.12
N GLN A 35 2.67 10.65 -3.35
CA GLN A 35 1.51 11.51 -3.59
C GLN A 35 0.23 10.87 -3.05
N THR A 36 0.03 9.56 -3.29
CA THR A 36 -1.12 8.80 -2.79
C THR A 36 -1.15 8.79 -1.26
N ILE A 37 -0.02 8.53 -0.59
CA ILE A 37 0.09 8.56 0.86
C ILE A 37 -0.26 9.97 1.39
N LEU A 38 0.31 11.03 0.81
CA LEU A 38 0.01 12.42 1.20
C LEU A 38 -1.48 12.75 1.08
N THR A 39 -2.12 12.35 -0.03
CA THR A 39 -3.56 12.51 -0.21
C THR A 39 -4.35 11.80 0.89
N LEU A 40 -4.00 10.54 1.20
CA LEU A 40 -4.67 9.77 2.24
C LEU A 40 -4.46 10.37 3.64
N THR A 41 -3.23 10.75 3.98
CA THR A 41 -2.91 11.38 5.27
C THR A 41 -3.71 12.67 5.47
N ARG A 42 -3.82 13.52 4.43
CA ARG A 42 -4.64 14.75 4.48
C ARG A 42 -6.14 14.47 4.53
N SER A 43 -6.57 13.29 4.09
CA SER A 43 -7.97 12.84 4.14
C SER A 43 -8.37 12.22 5.49
N LEU A 44 -7.42 12.00 6.41
CA LEU A 44 -7.70 11.37 7.71
C LEU A 44 -8.70 12.16 8.58
N PRO A 45 -8.63 13.50 8.70
CA PRO A 45 -9.61 14.24 9.49
C PRO A 45 -11.06 14.09 9.00
N PRO A 46 -11.42 14.35 7.73
CA PRO A 46 -12.79 14.15 7.28
C PRO A 46 -13.21 12.67 7.29
N LEU A 47 -12.28 11.73 7.07
CA LEU A 47 -12.56 10.30 7.22
C LEU A 47 -12.98 9.96 8.65
N ARG A 48 -12.30 10.53 9.65
CA ARG A 48 -12.65 10.34 11.08
C ARG A 48 -14.06 10.82 11.38
N ASP A 49 -14.47 11.94 10.80
CA ASP A 49 -15.82 12.47 10.98
C ASP A 49 -16.88 11.55 10.37
N VAL A 50 -16.61 10.99 9.18
CA VAL A 50 -17.47 9.97 8.57
C VAL A 50 -17.57 8.72 9.47
N LEU A 51 -16.44 8.23 9.98
CA LEU A 51 -16.41 7.05 10.84
C LEU A 51 -17.14 7.24 12.19
N LYS A 52 -17.34 8.50 12.63
CA LYS A 52 -18.13 8.84 13.82
C LYS A 52 -19.64 8.96 13.54
N SER A 53 -20.04 9.11 12.28
CA SER A 53 -21.43 9.41 11.93
C SER A 53 -22.40 8.25 12.16
N THR A 54 -21.89 7.02 12.23
CA THR A 54 -22.68 5.81 12.44
C THR A 54 -21.83 4.72 13.10
N GLN A 55 -22.46 3.62 13.50
CA GLN A 55 -21.77 2.48 14.10
C GLN A 55 -21.34 1.47 13.03
N PHE A 56 -20.04 1.43 12.75
CA PHE A 56 -19.45 0.44 11.84
C PHE A 56 -18.98 -0.80 12.61
N SER A 57 -19.19 -1.99 12.04
CA SER A 57 -18.71 -3.26 12.64
C SER A 57 -17.24 -3.54 12.30
N ALA A 58 -16.82 -3.16 11.09
CA ALA A 58 -15.48 -3.38 10.57
C ALA A 58 -15.06 -2.21 9.67
N PHE A 59 -13.76 -1.96 9.61
CA PHE A 59 -13.14 -0.97 8.74
C PHE A 59 -12.03 -1.66 7.95
N VAL A 60 -12.10 -1.57 6.62
CA VAL A 60 -11.19 -2.26 5.70
C VAL A 60 -10.50 -1.22 4.83
N VAL A 61 -9.17 -1.25 4.81
CA VAL A 61 -8.34 -0.36 3.97
C VAL A 61 -7.39 -1.17 3.10
N ASP A 62 -6.89 -0.58 2.03
CA ASP A 62 -5.74 -1.12 1.31
C ASP A 62 -4.40 -0.80 2.04
N PRO A 63 -3.25 -1.31 1.57
CA PRO A 63 -1.96 -1.07 2.23
C PRO A 63 -1.48 0.38 2.27
N PHE A 64 -2.06 1.31 1.51
CA PHE A 64 -1.74 2.73 1.59
C PHE A 64 -2.51 3.43 2.72
N GLY A 65 -3.66 2.90 3.11
CA GLY A 65 -4.53 3.46 4.15
C GLY A 65 -4.20 3.03 5.59
N ILE A 66 -3.01 2.49 5.85
CA ILE A 66 -2.66 1.91 7.16
C ILE A 66 -2.77 2.92 8.31
N ASP A 67 -2.50 4.20 8.06
CA ASP A 67 -2.60 5.27 9.06
C ASP A 67 -4.04 5.46 9.57
N ALA A 68 -5.05 5.11 8.76
CA ALA A 68 -6.45 5.19 9.17
C ALA A 68 -6.87 4.06 10.13
N LEU A 69 -6.07 3.01 10.28
CA LEU A 69 -6.38 1.91 11.20
C LEU A 69 -6.36 2.36 12.66
N ASP A 70 -5.52 3.33 13.00
CA ASP A 70 -5.47 3.86 14.36
C ASP A 70 -6.75 4.63 14.71
N ILE A 71 -7.32 5.36 13.74
CA ILE A 71 -8.64 5.99 13.88
C ILE A 71 -9.72 4.95 14.15
N ALA A 72 -9.72 3.84 13.40
CA ALA A 72 -10.68 2.76 13.62
C ALA A 72 -10.55 2.13 15.02
N LYS A 73 -9.31 1.89 15.49
CA LYS A 73 -9.04 1.38 16.84
C LYS A 73 -9.55 2.34 17.92
N GLU A 74 -9.29 3.64 17.78
CA GLU A 74 -9.79 4.67 18.71
C GLU A 74 -11.32 4.67 18.80
N LEU A 75 -11.99 4.48 17.65
CA LEU A 75 -13.45 4.41 17.55
C LEU A 75 -14.03 3.02 17.88
N LYS A 76 -13.18 2.06 18.28
CA LYS A 76 -13.56 0.67 18.59
C LYS A 76 -14.21 -0.08 17.42
N ILE A 77 -13.81 0.26 16.20
CA ILE A 77 -14.21 -0.44 14.97
C ILE A 77 -13.13 -1.47 14.64
N SER A 78 -13.52 -2.70 14.27
CA SER A 78 -12.55 -3.77 13.97
C SER A 78 -11.74 -3.44 12.69
N PRO A 79 -10.40 -3.26 12.77
CA PRO A 79 -9.59 -2.85 11.62
C PRO A 79 -9.08 -4.05 10.81
N TYR A 80 -9.12 -3.94 9.49
CA TYR A 80 -8.61 -4.95 8.56
C TYR A 80 -7.89 -4.31 7.37
N ILE A 81 -6.94 -5.05 6.81
CA ILE A 81 -6.26 -4.67 5.57
C ILE A 81 -6.70 -5.62 4.46
N PHE A 82 -7.25 -5.09 3.39
CA PHE A 82 -7.41 -5.79 2.13
C PHE A 82 -6.10 -5.72 1.34
N PHE A 83 -5.26 -6.74 1.54
CA PHE A 83 -3.99 -6.84 0.83
C PHE A 83 -4.21 -7.42 -0.57
N HIS A 84 -4.30 -6.54 -1.57
CA HIS A 84 -4.70 -6.88 -2.94
C HIS A 84 -3.61 -7.61 -3.76
N THR A 85 -2.52 -8.08 -3.14
CA THR A 85 -1.44 -8.83 -3.80
C THR A 85 -1.30 -10.24 -3.22
N ASN A 86 -0.36 -11.03 -3.74
CA ASN A 86 -0.23 -12.44 -3.37
C ASN A 86 0.45 -12.65 -2.00
N ALA A 87 0.34 -13.87 -1.48
CA ALA A 87 0.92 -14.27 -0.19
C ALA A 87 2.46 -14.15 -0.13
N PHE A 88 3.15 -14.32 -1.26
CA PHE A 88 4.59 -14.15 -1.33
C PHE A 88 4.99 -12.69 -1.07
N THR A 89 4.31 -11.74 -1.73
CA THR A 89 4.53 -10.30 -1.52
C THR A 89 4.20 -9.90 -0.09
N LEU A 90 3.11 -10.44 0.48
CA LEU A 90 2.78 -10.19 1.90
C LEU A 90 3.88 -10.71 2.83
N SER A 91 4.35 -11.94 2.58
CA SER A 91 5.46 -12.52 3.34
C SER A 91 6.73 -11.68 3.20
N LEU A 92 7.02 -11.16 2.01
CA LEU A 92 8.15 -10.25 1.81
C LEU A 92 8.00 -9.01 2.70
N VAL A 93 6.86 -8.32 2.65
CA VAL A 93 6.60 -7.11 3.44
C VAL A 93 6.82 -7.35 4.94
N PHE A 94 6.35 -8.47 5.48
CA PHE A 94 6.58 -8.79 6.90
C PHE A 94 8.03 -9.07 7.26
N HIS A 95 8.84 -9.54 6.31
CA HIS A 95 10.26 -9.85 6.54
C HIS A 95 11.20 -8.71 6.13
N LEU A 96 10.71 -7.69 5.42
CA LEU A 96 11.52 -6.56 4.95
C LEU A 96 12.34 -5.89 6.06
N PRO A 97 11.81 -5.59 7.27
CA PRO A 97 12.61 -4.95 8.31
C PRO A 97 13.84 -5.78 8.70
N LYS A 98 13.67 -7.10 8.88
CA LYS A 98 14.77 -8.01 9.19
C LYS A 98 15.75 -8.13 8.03
N LEU A 99 15.27 -8.10 6.79
CA LEU A 99 16.11 -8.15 5.60
C LEU A 99 16.96 -6.88 5.47
N ASP A 100 16.38 -5.71 5.79
CA ASP A 100 17.07 -4.43 5.77
C ASP A 100 18.23 -4.38 6.79
N GLU A 101 18.02 -4.97 7.96
CA GLU A 101 19.07 -5.09 8.99
C GLU A 101 20.18 -6.10 8.63
N THR A 102 19.85 -7.16 7.90
CA THR A 102 20.77 -8.30 7.68
C THR A 102 21.47 -8.30 6.32
N VAL A 103 20.92 -7.56 5.34
CA VAL A 103 21.46 -7.48 3.98
C VAL A 103 22.13 -6.13 3.80
N SER A 104 23.46 -6.12 3.69
CA SER A 104 24.25 -4.89 3.54
C SER A 104 24.37 -4.38 2.10
N CYS A 105 23.94 -5.16 1.10
CA CYS A 105 23.95 -4.78 -0.31
C CYS A 105 22.54 -4.49 -0.84
N HIS A 106 22.42 -3.99 -2.06
CA HIS A 106 21.10 -3.90 -2.68
C HIS A 106 20.53 -5.29 -2.94
N TYR A 107 19.23 -5.48 -2.67
CA TYR A 107 18.54 -6.77 -2.87
C TYR A 107 18.69 -7.37 -4.28
N ARG A 108 18.90 -6.52 -5.30
CA ARG A 108 19.13 -6.96 -6.69
C ARG A 108 20.51 -7.58 -6.92
N ASP A 109 21.47 -7.25 -6.05
CA ASP A 109 22.88 -7.67 -6.12
C ASP A 109 23.15 -8.87 -5.20
N LEU A 110 22.11 -9.45 -4.60
CA LEU A 110 22.22 -10.66 -3.77
C LEU A 110 22.73 -11.85 -4.60
N PRO A 111 23.77 -12.57 -4.13
CA PRO A 111 24.32 -13.72 -4.86
C PRO A 111 23.37 -14.92 -4.86
N GLU A 112 22.53 -15.04 -3.82
CA GLU A 112 21.52 -16.08 -3.69
C GLU A 112 20.11 -15.49 -3.75
N PRO A 113 19.11 -16.26 -4.26
CA PRO A 113 17.71 -15.87 -4.18
C PRO A 113 17.26 -15.55 -2.76
N LEU A 114 16.34 -14.60 -2.62
CA LEU A 114 15.78 -14.25 -1.33
C LEU A 114 15.03 -15.44 -0.71
N LYS A 115 15.41 -15.79 0.51
CA LYS A 115 14.84 -16.91 1.25
C LYS A 115 13.77 -16.41 2.23
N LEU A 116 12.51 -16.47 1.82
CA LEU A 116 11.37 -16.19 2.69
C LEU A 116 10.84 -17.50 3.30
N PRO A 117 10.55 -17.54 4.61
CA PRO A 117 9.97 -18.73 5.25
C PRO A 117 8.69 -19.19 4.53
N GLY A 118 8.63 -20.48 4.17
CA GLY A 118 7.46 -21.08 3.52
C GLY A 118 7.22 -20.68 2.05
N CYS A 119 8.14 -19.94 1.42
CA CYS A 119 8.01 -19.47 0.04
C CYS A 119 9.03 -20.14 -0.90
N ILE A 120 8.67 -20.30 -2.17
CA ILE A 120 9.57 -20.79 -3.22
C ILE A 120 10.52 -19.65 -3.64
N TYR A 121 11.81 -19.97 -3.79
CA TYR A 121 12.87 -19.01 -4.09
C TYR A 121 12.75 -18.41 -5.49
N SER A 122 12.53 -17.09 -5.59
CA SER A 122 12.63 -16.37 -6.86
C SER A 122 13.99 -15.69 -6.99
N ARG A 123 14.76 -16.06 -8.02
CA ARG A 123 16.05 -15.40 -8.33
C ARG A 123 15.79 -13.95 -8.79
N PRO A 124 16.58 -12.94 -8.35
CA PRO A 124 16.60 -11.65 -9.03
C PRO A 124 17.02 -11.87 -10.48
N ARG A 125 16.22 -11.42 -11.44
CA ARG A 125 16.47 -11.64 -12.86
C ARG A 125 17.81 -10.98 -13.23
N SER A 126 18.85 -11.76 -13.46
CA SER A 126 20.15 -11.26 -13.92
C SER A 126 19.92 -10.59 -15.28
N TYR A 127 20.09 -9.28 -15.38
CA TYR A 127 20.23 -8.62 -16.67
C TYR A 127 21.50 -9.19 -17.31
N GLY A 128 21.33 -10.09 -18.28
CA GLY A 128 22.43 -10.67 -19.02
C GLY A 128 23.19 -9.56 -19.73
N THR A 129 24.38 -9.24 -19.23
CA THR A 129 25.41 -8.58 -20.02
C THR A 129 25.81 -9.57 -21.12
N SER A 130 25.19 -9.46 -22.29
CA SER A 130 25.71 -10.08 -23.51
C SER A 130 26.98 -9.32 -23.90
N SER A 131 28.12 -9.69 -23.31
CA SER A 131 29.43 -9.42 -23.89
C SER A 131 29.53 -10.23 -25.20
N ARG A 132 29.19 -9.60 -26.33
CA ARG A 132 29.61 -10.09 -27.64
C ARG A 132 31.09 -9.74 -27.81
N SER A 133 31.95 -10.73 -27.60
CA SER A 133 33.30 -10.78 -28.15
C SER A 133 33.32 -11.74 -29.33
N ASN A 134 34.17 -11.42 -30.32
CA ASN A 134 34.47 -12.09 -31.61
C ASN A 134 33.43 -11.86 -32.72
N LYS A 135 33.79 -11.39 -33.92
CA LYS A 135 35.05 -11.38 -34.66
C LYS A 135 35.11 -10.14 -35.55
#